data_AF-A0A4Q1KG51-F1
#
_entry.id   AF-A0A4Q1KG51-F1
#
_cell.length_a   1.000
_cell.length_b   1.000
_cell.length_c   1.000
_cell.angle_alpha   90.00
_cell.angle_beta   90.00
_cell.angle_gamma   90.00
#
_symmetry.space_group_name_H-M   'P 1'
#
loop_
_entity.id
_entity.type
_entity.pdbx_description
1 polymer ?
#
loop_
_entity_poly.entity_id
_entity_poly.type
_entity_poly.pdbx_seq_one_letter_code
_entity_poly.pdbx_strand_id
1 'polypeptide(L)'
;MIDYIYSKSPTIDERVALGRERNSTTDLGIIPFPLRWDPEWLFDNFARGAKAPVSRHLSDGYRFTSLYCYRDAGGAIIAGAVRLDHPEKGKQVLPVRSTGAIGCSPMLEVKALEPPRPLYGLDLLAKRPDAPILLVEGEKAADAARRIFPDFVAMTWSGGCKAVGKADFRPCAGRTIVLWPDNDPGGLSVIPKLGGLLHAVGAASFQVVKIPPCFPQKWDLADPIPSEAHG
;
A
#
# COMPACT_ATOMS: atom_id res chain seq x y z
N MET A 1 8.13 -18.32 12.77
CA MET A 1 6.78 -18.03 12.25
C MET A 1 6.83 -17.11 11.02
N ILE A 2 7.64 -16.05 11.02
CA ILE A 2 7.86 -15.17 9.84
C ILE A 2 8.50 -15.95 8.67
N ASP A 3 9.57 -16.71 8.92
CA ASP A 3 10.22 -17.54 7.89
C ASP A 3 9.29 -18.63 7.31
N TYR A 4 8.32 -19.09 8.10
CA TYR A 4 7.32 -20.07 7.67
C TYR A 4 6.26 -19.46 6.74
N ILE A 5 5.83 -18.21 7.01
CA ILE A 5 4.87 -17.50 6.15
C ILE A 5 5.48 -17.22 4.77
N TYR A 6 6.75 -16.80 4.72
CA TYR A 6 7.42 -16.46 3.45
C TYR A 6 7.87 -17.67 2.62
N SER A 7 8.20 -18.81 3.24
CA SER A 7 8.67 -20.02 2.52
C SER A 7 7.55 -20.92 1.99
N LYS A 8 6.31 -20.75 2.45
CA LYS A 8 5.16 -21.59 2.06
C LYS A 8 4.06 -20.84 1.31
N SER A 9 4.00 -19.50 1.41
CA SER A 9 2.96 -18.70 0.74
C SER A 9 3.40 -18.28 -0.66
N PRO A 10 2.52 -18.35 -1.67
CA PRO A 10 2.86 -17.89 -3.01
C PRO A 10 3.20 -16.38 -3.02
N THR A 11 4.12 -16.01 -3.91
CA THR A 11 4.47 -14.62 -4.26
C THR A 11 3.28 -13.89 -4.86
N ILE A 12 3.35 -12.55 -4.90
CA ILE A 12 2.33 -11.75 -5.58
C ILE A 12 2.18 -12.19 -7.04
N ASP A 13 3.30 -12.42 -7.74
CA ASP A 13 3.29 -12.83 -9.15
C ASP A 13 2.67 -14.22 -9.33
N GLU A 14 3.02 -15.19 -8.48
CA GLU A 14 2.38 -16.53 -8.49
C GLU A 14 0.87 -16.45 -8.24
N ARG A 15 0.44 -15.58 -7.32
CA ARG A 15 -0.98 -15.39 -7.02
C ARG A 15 -1.72 -14.72 -8.17
N VAL A 16 -1.09 -13.75 -8.86
CA VAL A 16 -1.65 -13.13 -10.06
C VAL A 16 -1.75 -14.15 -11.19
N ALA A 17 -0.71 -14.96 -11.41
CA ALA A 17 -0.72 -16.03 -12.40
C ALA A 17 -1.84 -17.04 -12.11
N LEU A 18 -1.97 -17.48 -10.86
CA LEU A 18 -3.01 -18.39 -10.42
C LEU A 18 -4.42 -17.82 -10.63
N GLY A 19 -4.62 -16.55 -10.29
CA GLY A 19 -5.90 -15.86 -10.51
C GLY A 19 -6.25 -15.77 -11.99
N ARG A 20 -5.26 -15.48 -12.85
CA ARG A 20 -5.44 -15.46 -14.31
C ARG A 20 -5.77 -16.82 -14.89
N GLU A 21 -5.04 -17.85 -14.48
CA GLU A 21 -5.24 -19.23 -14.94
C GLU A 21 -6.63 -19.75 -14.59
N ARG A 22 -7.04 -19.55 -13.32
CA ARG A 22 -8.29 -20.11 -12.80
C ARG A 22 -9.50 -19.21 -12.99
N ASN A 23 -9.27 -17.97 -13.39
CA ASN A 23 -10.29 -16.95 -13.52
C ASN A 23 -11.11 -16.75 -12.21
N SER A 24 -10.43 -16.87 -11.07
CA SER A 24 -11.02 -16.88 -9.73
C SER A 24 -10.06 -16.33 -8.68
N THR A 25 -10.60 -15.89 -7.53
CA THR A 25 -9.81 -15.51 -6.35
C THR A 25 -9.64 -16.65 -5.33
N THR A 26 -10.03 -17.88 -5.69
CA THR A 26 -9.81 -19.09 -4.86
C THR A 26 -8.33 -19.39 -4.70
N ASP A 27 -7.97 -20.08 -3.60
CA ASP A 27 -6.59 -20.49 -3.29
C ASP A 27 -5.59 -19.32 -3.32
N LEU A 28 -6.01 -18.16 -2.82
CA LEU A 28 -5.24 -16.91 -2.78
C LEU A 28 -4.97 -16.26 -4.15
N GLY A 29 -5.61 -16.74 -5.22
CA GLY A 29 -5.54 -16.13 -6.55
C GLY A 29 -5.91 -14.64 -6.51
N ILE A 30 -5.20 -13.85 -7.28
CA ILE A 30 -5.44 -12.41 -7.45
C ILE A 30 -5.94 -12.18 -8.86
N ILE A 31 -7.14 -11.62 -8.97
CA ILE A 31 -7.69 -11.15 -10.24
C ILE A 31 -7.29 -9.68 -10.42
N PRO A 32 -6.47 -9.35 -11.44
CA PRO A 32 -6.16 -7.98 -11.75
C PRO A 32 -7.43 -7.24 -12.19
N PHE A 33 -7.50 -5.96 -11.87
CA PHE A 33 -8.54 -5.09 -12.36
C PHE A 33 -8.41 -4.87 -13.87
N PRO A 34 -9.51 -4.50 -14.57
CA PRO A 34 -9.41 -4.06 -15.96
C PRO A 34 -8.48 -2.85 -16.11
N LEU A 35 -8.01 -2.65 -17.34
CA LEU A 35 -7.10 -1.54 -17.67
C LEU A 35 -7.67 -0.16 -17.34
N ARG A 36 -9.00 0.01 -17.39
CA ARG A 36 -9.67 1.23 -16.92
C ARG A 36 -9.95 1.09 -15.43
N TRP A 37 -9.19 1.86 -14.65
CA TRP A 37 -9.32 1.97 -13.21
C TRP A 37 -8.97 3.41 -12.83
N ASP A 38 -9.98 4.26 -12.90
CA ASP A 38 -9.93 5.66 -12.52
C ASP A 38 -11.08 5.95 -11.52
N PRO A 39 -11.08 7.11 -10.84
CA PRO A 39 -12.11 7.43 -9.87
C PRO A 39 -13.53 7.37 -10.42
N GLU A 40 -13.79 7.86 -11.64
CA GLU A 40 -15.13 7.88 -12.24
C GLU A 40 -15.63 6.46 -12.51
N TRP A 41 -14.79 5.64 -13.17
CA TRP A 41 -15.06 4.23 -13.40
C TRP A 41 -15.30 3.49 -12.08
N LEU A 42 -14.49 3.77 -11.06
CA LEU A 42 -14.59 3.16 -9.74
C LEU A 42 -15.94 3.51 -9.07
N PHE A 43 -16.36 4.78 -9.13
CA PHE A 43 -17.65 5.22 -8.62
C PHE A 43 -18.82 4.52 -9.32
N ASP A 44 -18.76 4.43 -10.65
CA ASP A 44 -19.79 3.78 -11.46
C ASP A 44 -19.88 2.28 -11.18
N ASN A 45 -18.74 1.62 -10.92
CA ASN A 45 -18.67 0.17 -10.73
C ASN A 45 -18.79 -0.27 -9.27
N PHE A 46 -18.64 0.63 -8.29
CA PHE A 46 -19.09 0.36 -6.92
C PHE A 46 -20.60 0.06 -6.87
N ALA A 47 -21.36 0.45 -7.91
CA ALA A 47 -22.81 0.39 -7.98
C ALA A 47 -23.50 -0.96 -7.88
N ARG A 48 -22.79 -2.09 -8.01
CA ARG A 48 -23.43 -3.42 -8.13
C ARG A 48 -23.00 -4.42 -7.05
N GLY A 49 -22.90 -3.96 -5.80
CA GLY A 49 -22.78 -4.85 -4.62
C GLY A 49 -21.72 -4.43 -3.59
N ALA A 50 -20.77 -3.58 -3.97
CA ALA A 50 -19.69 -3.10 -3.11
C ALA A 50 -19.96 -1.72 -2.47
N LYS A 51 -21.08 -1.09 -2.84
CA LYS A 51 -21.48 0.25 -2.38
C LYS A 51 -21.63 0.35 -0.87
N ALA A 52 -22.05 -0.69 -0.15
CA ALA A 52 -22.54 -0.49 1.22
C ALA A 52 -21.55 0.24 2.17
N PRO A 53 -20.25 -0.14 2.27
CA PRO A 53 -19.32 0.61 3.11
C PRO A 53 -19.01 2.01 2.57
N VAL A 54 -18.73 2.14 1.27
CA VAL A 54 -18.37 3.42 0.63
C VAL A 54 -19.55 4.39 0.69
N SER A 55 -20.73 3.96 0.25
CA SER A 55 -21.98 4.74 0.28
C SER A 55 -22.34 5.18 1.69
N ARG A 56 -22.19 4.32 2.70
CA ARG A 56 -22.42 4.73 4.09
C ARG A 56 -21.53 5.89 4.49
N HIS A 57 -20.22 5.81 4.21
CA HIS A 57 -19.31 6.91 4.50
C HIS A 57 -19.67 8.18 3.72
N LEU A 58 -20.02 8.07 2.44
CA LEU A 58 -20.45 9.23 1.64
C LEU A 58 -21.71 9.88 2.22
N SER A 59 -22.71 9.09 2.63
CA SER A 59 -23.90 9.57 3.32
C SER A 59 -23.58 10.21 4.68
N ASP A 60 -22.57 9.72 5.38
CA ASP A 60 -22.09 10.25 6.66
C ASP A 60 -21.23 11.52 6.52
N GLY A 61 -21.13 12.10 5.31
CA GLY A 61 -20.46 13.37 5.04
C GLY A 61 -19.01 13.23 4.54
N TYR A 62 -18.49 12.01 4.37
CA TYR A 62 -17.17 11.83 3.78
C TYR A 62 -17.17 12.19 2.29
N ARG A 63 -15.99 12.53 1.76
CA ARG A 63 -15.75 12.82 0.35
C ARG A 63 -14.60 11.98 -0.15
N PHE A 64 -14.71 11.49 -1.37
CA PHE A 64 -13.60 10.83 -2.02
C PHE A 64 -12.50 11.84 -2.31
N THR A 65 -11.27 11.47 -1.96
CA THR A 65 -10.10 12.34 -2.14
C THR A 65 -9.05 11.67 -3.03
N SER A 66 -8.87 10.36 -2.91
CA SER A 66 -7.79 9.67 -3.63
C SER A 66 -8.06 8.18 -3.81
N LEU A 67 -7.47 7.62 -4.86
CA LEU A 67 -7.43 6.20 -5.15
C LEU A 67 -5.98 5.77 -5.35
N TYR A 68 -5.49 4.88 -4.50
CA TYR A 68 -4.13 4.35 -4.57
C TYR A 68 -4.15 2.97 -5.20
N CYS A 69 -3.47 2.81 -6.33
CA CYS A 69 -3.43 1.57 -7.09
C CYS A 69 -2.19 0.76 -6.73
N TYR A 70 -2.38 -0.44 -6.20
CA TYR A 70 -1.30 -1.41 -6.02
C TYR A 70 -1.14 -2.17 -7.32
N ARG A 71 0.08 -2.17 -7.84
CA ARG A 71 0.44 -2.80 -9.12
C ARG A 71 1.41 -3.95 -8.89
N ASP A 72 1.28 -5.01 -9.69
CA ASP A 72 2.32 -6.04 -9.76
C ASP A 72 3.58 -5.52 -10.46
N ALA A 73 4.64 -6.32 -10.54
CA ALA A 73 5.87 -5.95 -11.23
C ALA A 73 5.66 -5.63 -12.72
N GLY A 74 4.63 -6.23 -13.34
CA GLY A 74 4.21 -5.97 -14.72
C GLY A 74 3.36 -4.71 -14.90
N GLY A 75 2.98 -4.02 -13.82
CA GLY A 75 2.16 -2.81 -13.83
C GLY A 75 0.65 -3.04 -13.84
N ALA A 76 0.18 -4.29 -13.81
CA ALA A 76 -1.25 -4.60 -13.72
C ALA A 76 -1.77 -4.24 -12.33
N ILE A 77 -2.97 -3.65 -12.25
CA ILE A 77 -3.55 -3.24 -10.97
C ILE A 77 -4.12 -4.48 -10.30
N ILE A 78 -3.70 -4.75 -9.06
CA ILE A 78 -4.00 -5.98 -8.34
C ILE A 78 -4.72 -5.75 -7.00
N ALA A 79 -4.63 -4.54 -6.47
CA ALA A 79 -5.39 -4.07 -5.32
C ALA A 79 -5.57 -2.55 -5.39
N GLY A 80 -6.54 -2.02 -4.65
CA GLY A 80 -6.76 -0.58 -4.50
C GLY A 80 -6.92 -0.17 -3.05
N ALA A 81 -6.69 1.11 -2.76
CA ALA A 81 -7.10 1.73 -1.51
C ALA A 81 -7.84 3.04 -1.82
N VAL A 82 -9.09 3.13 -1.39
CA VAL A 82 -9.95 4.30 -1.57
C VAL A 82 -9.87 5.16 -0.33
N ARG A 83 -9.38 6.38 -0.48
CA ARG A 83 -9.33 7.36 0.59
C ARG A 83 -10.54 8.28 0.53
N LEU A 84 -11.23 8.34 1.66
CA LEU A 84 -12.31 9.27 1.93
C LEU A 84 -11.88 10.19 3.08
N ASP A 85 -12.07 11.50 2.95
CA ASP A 85 -11.83 12.48 4.01
C ASP A 85 -13.15 13.13 4.44
N HIS A 86 -13.25 13.44 5.72
CA HIS A 86 -14.36 14.18 6.33
C HIS A 86 -13.77 15.34 7.13
N PRO A 87 -14.34 16.56 7.04
CA PRO A 87 -13.79 17.74 7.70
C PRO A 87 -13.62 17.56 9.23
N GLU A 88 -14.60 16.94 9.88
CA GLU A 88 -14.59 16.73 11.35
C GLU A 88 -14.15 15.33 11.81
N LYS A 89 -14.43 14.27 11.03
CA LYS A 89 -14.23 12.87 11.46
C LYS A 89 -12.90 12.28 10.99
N GLY A 90 -12.09 13.05 10.25
CA GLY A 90 -10.82 12.61 9.71
C GLY A 90 -10.97 11.75 8.46
N LYS A 91 -10.09 10.75 8.30
CA LYS A 91 -9.97 9.94 7.07
C LYS A 91 -10.43 8.50 7.27
N GLN A 92 -10.95 7.91 6.19
CA GLN A 92 -11.15 6.46 6.04
C GLN A 92 -10.37 5.99 4.82
N VAL A 93 -9.64 4.89 4.96
CA VAL A 93 -8.91 4.26 3.85
C VAL A 93 -9.43 2.84 3.70
N LEU A 94 -10.17 2.61 2.61
CA LEU A 94 -10.91 1.38 2.36
C LEU A 94 -10.15 0.54 1.33
N PRO A 95 -9.65 -0.66 1.69
CA PRO A 95 -9.00 -1.52 0.72
C PRO A 95 -10.03 -2.12 -0.24
N VAL A 96 -9.64 -2.30 -1.49
CA VAL A 96 -10.49 -2.82 -2.56
C VAL A 96 -9.75 -3.92 -3.32
N ARG A 97 -10.46 -4.99 -3.64
CA ARG A 97 -9.98 -6.07 -4.53
C ARG A 97 -10.98 -6.33 -5.64
N SER A 98 -10.49 -6.85 -6.78
CA SER A 98 -11.36 -7.35 -7.84
C SER A 98 -11.76 -8.77 -7.51
N THR A 99 -13.03 -9.07 -7.72
CA THR A 99 -13.58 -10.41 -7.76
C THR A 99 -14.35 -10.59 -9.08
N GLY A 100 -14.67 -11.83 -9.44
CA GLY A 100 -15.30 -12.16 -10.71
C GLY A 100 -14.32 -12.55 -11.81
N ALA A 101 -14.87 -12.90 -12.96
CA ALA A 101 -14.14 -13.41 -14.12
C ALA A 101 -13.46 -12.28 -14.91
N ILE A 102 -12.18 -12.46 -15.23
CA ILE A 102 -11.42 -11.72 -16.24
C ILE A 102 -12.18 -11.72 -17.56
N GLY A 103 -12.24 -10.55 -18.18
CA GLY A 103 -12.98 -10.33 -19.44
C GLY A 103 -14.47 -10.04 -19.24
N CYS A 104 -14.99 -10.19 -18.02
CA CYS A 104 -16.34 -9.74 -17.65
C CYS A 104 -16.28 -8.39 -16.94
N SER A 105 -17.46 -7.77 -16.72
CA SER A 105 -17.57 -6.63 -15.82
C SER A 105 -17.04 -7.03 -14.44
N PRO A 106 -16.04 -6.33 -13.89
CA PRO A 106 -15.45 -6.71 -12.63
C PRO A 106 -16.45 -6.55 -11.50
N MET A 107 -16.40 -7.49 -10.55
CA MET A 107 -17.02 -7.29 -9.25
C MET A 107 -15.97 -6.67 -8.34
N LEU A 108 -16.35 -5.62 -7.63
CA LEU A 108 -15.48 -4.99 -6.64
C LEU A 108 -15.86 -5.53 -5.27
N GLU A 109 -14.89 -5.64 -4.36
CA GLU A 109 -15.15 -5.87 -2.95
C GLU A 109 -14.33 -4.91 -2.11
N VAL A 110 -14.97 -4.24 -1.15
CA VAL A 110 -14.31 -3.43 -0.13
C VAL A 110 -13.67 -4.35 0.90
N LYS A 111 -12.61 -5.04 0.48
CA LYS A 111 -11.89 -6.03 1.27
C LYS A 111 -10.44 -6.04 0.83
N ALA A 112 -9.54 -6.12 1.81
CA ALA A 112 -8.12 -6.32 1.54
C ALA A 112 -7.86 -7.70 0.94
N LEU A 113 -6.80 -7.82 0.16
CA LEU A 113 -6.25 -9.12 -0.20
C LEU A 113 -5.84 -9.90 1.05
N GLU A 114 -5.97 -11.22 0.96
CA GLU A 114 -5.42 -12.12 1.97
C GLU A 114 -3.90 -11.96 2.03
N PRO A 115 -3.28 -11.94 3.22
CA PRO A 115 -1.83 -11.87 3.36
C PRO A 115 -1.11 -13.01 2.62
N PRO A 116 0.13 -12.78 2.14
CA PRO A 116 0.88 -11.52 2.21
C PRO A 116 0.43 -10.53 1.11
N ARG A 117 0.31 -9.24 1.45
CA ARG A 117 -0.27 -8.19 0.59
C ARG A 117 0.81 -7.46 -0.21
N PRO A 118 0.55 -7.03 -1.46
CA PRO A 118 1.53 -6.29 -2.25
C PRO A 118 1.90 -4.96 -1.59
N LEU A 119 3.12 -4.48 -1.85
CA LEU A 119 3.55 -3.13 -1.50
C LEU A 119 3.08 -2.13 -2.55
N TYR A 120 2.70 -0.94 -2.11
CA TYR A 120 2.41 0.18 -3.01
C TYR A 120 3.72 0.68 -3.63
N GLY A 121 3.78 0.78 -4.96
CA GLY A 121 4.99 1.13 -5.70
C GLY A 121 5.87 -0.06 -6.11
N LEU A 122 5.37 -1.30 -6.02
CA LEU A 122 6.10 -2.50 -6.47
C LEU A 122 6.50 -2.44 -7.95
N ASP A 123 5.63 -1.91 -8.81
CA ASP A 123 5.91 -1.68 -10.23
C ASP A 123 7.05 -0.66 -10.45
N LEU A 124 7.16 0.35 -9.58
CA LEU A 124 8.24 1.32 -9.63
C LEU A 124 9.57 0.69 -9.21
N LEU A 125 9.55 -0.18 -8.20
CA LEU A 125 10.71 -0.93 -7.76
C LEU A 125 11.22 -1.88 -8.85
N ALA A 126 10.30 -2.57 -9.54
CA ALA A 126 10.63 -3.47 -10.65
C ALA A 126 11.38 -2.75 -11.79
N LYS A 127 11.06 -1.48 -12.05
CA LYS A 127 11.73 -0.65 -13.06
C LYS A 127 13.09 -0.12 -12.61
N ARG A 128 13.43 -0.22 -11.32
CA ARG A 128 14.63 0.36 -10.70
C ARG A 128 15.33 -0.67 -9.80
N PRO A 129 15.95 -1.70 -10.39
CA PRO A 129 16.51 -2.82 -9.64
C PRO A 129 17.70 -2.47 -8.74
N ASP A 130 18.32 -1.31 -8.93
CA ASP A 130 19.48 -0.89 -8.14
C ASP A 130 19.17 0.25 -7.16
N ALA A 131 17.96 0.83 -7.23
CA ALA A 131 17.61 1.96 -6.39
C ALA A 131 17.34 1.53 -4.93
N PRO A 132 17.71 2.37 -3.95
CA PRO A 132 17.32 2.17 -2.57
C PRO A 132 15.81 2.38 -2.37
N ILE A 133 15.26 1.75 -1.34
CA ILE A 133 13.84 1.83 -0.99
C ILE A 133 13.65 2.84 0.14
N LEU A 134 12.69 3.76 -0.02
CA LEU A 134 12.20 4.60 1.05
C LEU A 134 10.81 4.08 1.48
N LEU A 135 10.71 3.51 2.67
CA LEU A 135 9.45 3.09 3.26
C LEU A 135 8.83 4.22 4.07
N VAL A 136 7.53 4.40 3.91
CA VAL A 136 6.66 5.29 4.70
C VAL A 136 5.38 4.54 5.08
N GLU A 137 4.58 5.06 6.01
CA GLU A 137 3.43 4.30 6.58
C GLU A 137 2.13 4.37 5.76
N GLY A 138 1.99 5.35 4.87
CA GLY A 138 0.76 5.55 4.11
C GLY A 138 0.97 5.96 2.66
N GLU A 139 -0.02 5.69 1.82
CA GLU A 139 0.08 5.89 0.37
C GLU A 139 0.20 7.38 0.00
N LYS A 140 -0.47 8.29 0.73
CA LYS A 140 -0.33 9.74 0.56
C LYS A 140 1.11 10.20 0.80
N ALA A 141 1.74 9.70 1.87
CA ALA A 141 3.13 10.01 2.20
C ALA A 141 4.07 9.41 1.15
N ALA A 142 3.77 8.22 0.60
CA ALA A 142 4.58 7.60 -0.45
C ALA A 142 4.56 8.45 -1.73
N ASP A 143 3.39 8.95 -2.12
CA ASP A 143 3.25 9.85 -3.27
C ASP A 143 3.99 11.19 -3.06
N ALA A 144 3.99 11.73 -1.85
CA ALA A 144 4.76 12.94 -1.53
C ALA A 144 6.28 12.66 -1.55
N ALA A 145 6.70 11.56 -0.92
CA ALA A 145 8.09 11.12 -0.86
C ALA A 145 8.71 10.89 -2.25
N ARG A 146 7.94 10.41 -3.23
CA ARG A 146 8.39 10.29 -4.63
C ARG A 146 8.86 11.61 -5.23
N ARG A 147 8.28 12.73 -4.81
CA ARG A 147 8.65 14.08 -5.29
C ARG A 147 9.87 14.62 -4.55
N ILE A 148 10.00 14.31 -3.27
CA ILE A 148 11.06 14.82 -2.39
C ILE A 148 12.37 14.04 -2.59
N PHE A 149 12.27 12.71 -2.79
CA PHE A 149 13.41 11.80 -2.89
C PHE A 149 13.38 11.00 -4.20
N PRO A 150 13.61 11.66 -5.36
CA PRO A 150 13.51 11.00 -6.66
C PRO A 150 14.52 9.84 -6.84
N ASP A 151 15.64 9.87 -6.11
CA ASP A 151 16.68 8.82 -6.15
C ASP A 151 16.31 7.57 -5.33
N PHE A 152 15.20 7.59 -4.60
CA PHE A 152 14.63 6.44 -3.90
C PHE A 152 13.39 5.93 -4.62
N VAL A 153 13.07 4.66 -4.43
CA VAL A 153 11.74 4.14 -4.73
C VAL A 153 10.91 4.24 -3.45
N ALA A 154 10.02 5.24 -3.39
CA ALA A 154 9.15 5.40 -2.22
C ALA A 154 7.94 4.45 -2.27
N MET A 155 7.81 3.65 -1.22
CA MET A 155 6.86 2.54 -1.12
C MET A 155 6.17 2.52 0.25
N THR A 156 5.02 1.84 0.33
CA THR A 156 4.33 1.62 1.61
C THR A 156 3.58 0.28 1.60
N TRP A 157 2.99 -0.09 2.73
CA TRP A 157 2.14 -1.26 2.88
C TRP A 157 0.68 -0.89 3.15
N SER A 158 -0.23 -1.80 2.80
CA SER A 158 -1.66 -1.58 2.98
C SER A 158 -2.12 -1.77 4.44
N GLY A 159 -2.79 -0.76 4.98
CA GLY A 159 -3.54 -0.83 6.25
C GLY A 159 -2.83 -0.25 7.47
N GLY A 160 -1.79 0.55 7.29
CA GLY A 160 -1.10 1.31 8.34
C GLY A 160 -0.36 0.46 9.37
N CYS A 161 0.06 1.07 10.48
CA CYS A 161 0.95 0.47 11.49
C CYS A 161 0.49 -0.91 12.00
N LYS A 162 -0.82 -1.12 12.20
CA LYS A 162 -1.38 -2.40 12.67
C LYS A 162 -1.31 -3.53 11.65
N ALA A 163 -1.09 -3.21 10.38
CA ALA A 163 -1.09 -4.18 9.28
C ALA A 163 0.30 -4.48 8.69
N VAL A 164 1.39 -3.91 9.22
CA VAL A 164 2.76 -4.10 8.69
C VAL A 164 3.11 -5.58 8.48
N GLY A 165 2.73 -6.46 9.41
CA GLY A 165 3.01 -7.90 9.32
C GLY A 165 2.16 -8.67 8.30
N LYS A 166 1.28 -7.99 7.57
CA LYS A 166 0.47 -8.58 6.51
C LYS A 166 1.04 -8.30 5.12
N ALA A 167 2.06 -7.46 5.01
CA ALA A 167 2.67 -7.09 3.74
C ALA A 167 3.69 -8.13 3.27
N ASP A 168 3.86 -8.20 1.96
CA ASP A 168 4.89 -8.99 1.31
C ASP A 168 6.17 -8.15 1.16
N PHE A 169 7.13 -8.35 2.06
CA PHE A 169 8.42 -7.66 1.99
C PHE A 169 9.47 -8.42 1.17
N ARG A 170 9.16 -9.55 0.53
CA ARG A 170 10.12 -10.27 -0.34
C ARG A 170 10.79 -9.38 -1.40
N PRO A 171 10.13 -8.38 -2.02
CA PRO A 171 10.79 -7.47 -2.96
C PRO A 171 11.94 -6.65 -2.36
N CYS A 172 12.04 -6.57 -1.04
CA CYS A 172 13.10 -5.87 -0.31
C CYS A 172 14.39 -6.69 -0.14
N ALA A 173 14.40 -7.97 -0.53
CA ALA A 173 15.58 -8.83 -0.44
C ALA A 173 16.78 -8.22 -1.19
N GLY A 174 17.94 -8.19 -0.54
CA GLY A 174 19.17 -7.61 -1.10
C GLY A 174 19.15 -6.08 -1.28
N ARG A 175 18.12 -5.37 -0.81
CA ARG A 175 17.99 -3.91 -0.99
C ARG A 175 18.43 -3.12 0.24
N THR A 176 18.92 -1.90 -0.01
CA THR A 176 19.09 -0.86 1.02
C THR A 176 17.76 -0.19 1.29
N ILE A 177 17.37 -0.11 2.56
CA ILE A 177 16.04 0.37 2.97
C ILE A 177 16.18 1.45 4.03
N VAL A 178 15.47 2.54 3.81
CA VAL A 178 15.31 3.62 4.78
C VAL A 178 13.82 3.72 5.13
N LEU A 179 13.48 3.71 6.41
CA LEU A 179 12.15 4.05 6.90
C LEU A 179 12.11 5.51 7.32
N TRP A 180 11.11 6.22 6.80
CA TRP A 180 10.65 7.47 7.36
C TRP A 180 9.33 7.22 8.10
N PRO A 181 9.34 7.13 9.45
CA PRO A 181 8.14 6.85 10.22
C PRO A 181 7.24 8.09 10.34
N ASP A 182 5.96 7.91 10.66
CA ASP A 182 5.12 9.02 11.08
C ASP A 182 5.62 9.54 12.45
N ASN A 183 5.56 10.86 12.68
CA ASN A 183 6.05 11.47 13.94
C ASN A 183 5.06 11.29 15.11
N ASP A 184 4.68 10.05 15.40
CA ASP A 184 3.78 9.70 16.49
C ASP A 184 4.10 8.31 17.11
N PRO A 185 3.52 7.97 18.27
CA PRO A 185 3.77 6.68 18.93
C PRO A 185 3.40 5.46 18.08
N GLY A 186 2.38 5.60 17.21
CA GLY A 186 1.95 4.55 16.29
C GLY A 186 3.05 4.25 15.27
N GLY A 187 3.65 5.29 14.71
CA GLY A 187 4.72 5.13 13.75
C GLY A 187 6.00 4.57 14.33
N LEU A 188 6.39 5.04 15.52
CA LEU A 188 7.53 4.46 16.24
C LEU A 188 7.33 2.98 16.60
N SER A 189 6.08 2.56 16.87
CA SER A 189 5.78 1.17 17.23
C SER A 189 5.99 0.17 16.09
N VAL A 190 6.04 0.63 14.82
CA VAL A 190 6.22 -0.25 13.66
C VAL A 190 7.66 -0.73 13.51
N ILE A 191 8.62 0.06 14.00
CA ILE A 191 10.05 -0.09 13.73
C ILE A 191 10.58 -1.49 14.07
N PRO A 192 10.36 -2.03 15.29
CA PRO A 192 10.94 -3.33 15.66
C PRO A 192 10.39 -4.47 14.80
N LYS A 193 9.08 -4.44 14.52
CA LYS A 193 8.41 -5.46 13.73
C LYS A 193 8.83 -5.40 12.25
N LEU A 194 8.91 -4.20 11.69
CA LEU A 194 9.37 -4.01 10.32
C LEU A 194 10.83 -4.45 10.17
N GLY A 195 11.71 -4.07 11.09
CA GLY A 195 13.11 -4.49 11.09
C GLY A 195 13.26 -6.02 11.09
N GLY A 196 12.48 -6.73 11.92
CA GLY A 196 12.46 -8.19 11.93
C GLY A 196 11.97 -8.82 10.61
N LEU A 197 10.94 -8.24 9.99
CA LEU A 197 10.43 -8.69 8.68
C LEU A 197 11.46 -8.48 7.56
N LEU A 198 12.11 -7.31 7.54
CA LEU A 198 13.12 -6.96 6.54
C LEU A 198 14.39 -7.79 6.69
N HIS A 199 14.81 -8.07 7.92
CA HIS A 199 15.90 -9.00 8.19
C HIS A 199 15.56 -10.42 7.70
N ALA A 200 14.35 -10.91 7.98
CA ALA A 200 13.93 -12.27 7.59
C ALA A 200 13.91 -12.49 6.07
N VAL A 201 13.58 -11.45 5.28
CA VAL A 201 13.63 -11.53 3.81
C VAL A 201 15.02 -11.25 3.23
N GLY A 202 16.02 -10.96 4.06
CA GLY A 202 17.39 -10.72 3.63
C GLY A 202 17.62 -9.34 3.01
N ALA A 203 16.98 -8.29 3.52
CA ALA A 203 17.34 -6.91 3.15
C ALA A 203 18.82 -6.64 3.42
N ALA A 204 19.50 -5.90 2.55
CA ALA A 204 20.92 -5.60 2.69
C ALA A 204 21.19 -4.65 3.87
N SER A 205 20.30 -3.68 4.09
CA SER A 205 20.35 -2.80 5.24
C SER A 205 18.99 -2.19 5.56
N PHE A 206 18.78 -1.84 6.83
CA PHE A 206 17.60 -1.14 7.31
C PHE A 206 18.01 0.02 8.22
N GLN A 207 17.64 1.23 7.85
CA GLN A 207 17.89 2.45 8.63
C GLN A 207 16.57 3.19 8.88
N VAL A 208 16.51 3.95 9.97
CA VAL A 208 15.35 4.75 10.33
C VAL A 208 15.76 6.22 10.40
N VAL A 209 15.02 7.08 9.71
CA VAL A 209 15.24 8.53 9.78
C VAL A 209 14.89 9.01 11.18
N LYS A 210 15.83 9.72 11.81
CA LYS A 210 15.56 10.46 13.04
C LYS A 210 14.85 11.77 12.68
N ILE A 211 13.55 11.85 12.96
CA ILE A 211 12.76 13.05 12.71
C ILE A 211 13.28 14.19 13.62
N PRO A 212 13.57 15.39 13.07
CA PRO A 212 14.03 16.51 13.89
C PRO A 212 12.98 16.92 14.94
N PRO A 213 13.38 17.29 16.17
CA PRO A 213 12.43 17.68 17.22
C PRO A 213 11.55 18.88 16.91
N CYS A 214 11.96 19.74 15.95
CA CYS A 214 11.16 20.88 15.50
C CYS A 214 9.97 20.49 14.60
N PHE A 215 9.87 19.21 14.21
CA PHE A 215 8.75 18.75 13.40
C PHE A 215 7.53 18.48 14.29
N PRO A 216 6.33 18.96 13.92
CA PRO A 216 5.12 18.76 14.71
C PRO A 216 4.79 17.29 14.97
N GLN A 217 4.03 17.04 16.05
CA GLN A 217 3.45 15.72 16.30
C GLN A 217 2.50 15.33 15.15
N LYS A 218 2.53 14.05 14.74
CA LYS A 218 1.77 13.49 13.61
C LYS A 218 2.17 14.03 12.23
N TRP A 219 3.28 14.75 12.14
CA TRP A 219 3.81 15.20 10.86
C TRP A 219 4.25 14.00 10.01
N ASP A 220 3.87 14.01 8.73
CA ASP A 220 4.32 13.04 7.72
C ASP A 220 4.89 13.75 6.47
N LEU A 221 5.51 13.00 5.56
CA LEU A 221 6.14 13.56 4.34
C LEU A 221 5.17 14.25 3.37
N ALA A 222 3.86 14.12 3.58
CA ALA A 222 2.85 14.83 2.83
C ALA A 222 2.39 16.14 3.49
N ASP A 223 2.96 16.51 4.63
CA ASP A 223 2.75 17.80 5.28
C ASP A 223 3.80 18.83 4.84
N PRO A 224 3.50 20.14 4.90
CA PRO A 224 4.47 21.18 4.62
C PRO A 224 5.69 21.08 5.55
N ILE A 225 6.87 21.34 5.00
CA ILE A 225 8.10 21.43 5.80
C ILE A 225 7.93 22.60 6.79
N PRO A 226 8.14 22.39 8.10
CA PRO A 226 8.08 23.47 9.09
C PRO A 226 9.10 24.56 8.76
N SER A 227 8.73 25.83 8.91
CA SER A 227 9.62 26.96 8.63
C SER A 227 10.91 26.95 9.46
N GLU A 228 10.88 26.31 10.62
CA GLU A 228 12.02 26.14 11.55
C GLU A 228 12.99 25.03 11.12
N ALA A 229 12.69 24.30 10.04
CA ALA A 229 13.54 23.24 9.50
C ALA A 229 14.63 23.75 8.53
N HIS A 230 14.68 25.07 8.25
CA HIS A 230 15.69 25.70 7.39
C HIS A 230 17.02 26.03 8.11
N GLY A 231 17.39 25.24 9.11
CA GLY A 231 18.64 25.40 9.88
C GLY A 231 19.80 24.64 9.27
#